data_AF-A0A520GYJ8-F1
#
_entry.id   AF-A0A520GYJ8-F1
#
_cell.length_a   1.000
_cell.length_b   1.000
_cell.length_c   1.000
_cell.angle_alpha   90.00
_cell.angle_beta   90.00
_cell.angle_gamma   90.00
#
_symmetry.space_group_name_H-M   'P 1'
#
loop_
_entity.id
_entity.type
_entity.pdbx_description
1 polymer ?
#
loop_
_entity_poly.entity_id
_entity_poly.type
_entity_poly.pdbx_seq_one_letter_code
_entity_poly.pdbx_strand_id
1 'polypeptide(L)'
;MSAPTLFLTYSVKESEKRGIFIGRINEIPGIFAQANSPEEVRDDLVRNTHTMRRYKEKEFLALLRKQLAERYAELVSDDIPQFHLEVRGEISNRVQELEVA
;
A
#
# COMPACT_ATOMS: atom_id res chain seq x y z
N MET A 1 19.03 -12.79 -11.37
CA MET A 1 18.58 -11.72 -10.45
C MET A 1 17.11 -11.97 -10.13
N SER A 2 16.71 -11.87 -8.85
CA SER A 2 15.28 -11.93 -8.48
C SER A 2 14.57 -10.67 -8.96
N ALA A 3 13.31 -10.79 -9.37
CA ALA A 3 12.50 -9.62 -9.73
C ALA A 3 12.49 -8.61 -8.57
N PRO A 4 12.60 -7.30 -8.86
CA PRO A 4 12.48 -6.27 -7.82
C PRO A 4 11.11 -6.38 -7.14
N THR A 5 11.08 -6.09 -5.83
CA THR A 5 9.86 -6.18 -5.02
C THR A 5 9.46 -4.78 -4.59
N LEU A 6 8.20 -4.41 -4.88
CA LEU A 6 7.59 -3.18 -4.39
C LEU A 6 6.94 -3.46 -3.03
N PHE A 7 7.38 -2.73 -2.01
CA PHE A 7 6.81 -2.79 -0.68
C PHE A 7 5.75 -1.71 -0.53
N LEU A 8 4.55 -2.08 -0.12
CA LEU A 8 3.45 -1.14 0.16
C LEU A 8 3.04 -1.27 1.60
N THR A 9 2.71 -0.14 2.23
CA THR A 9 2.15 -0.13 3.57
C THR A 9 0.69 0.25 3.59
N TYR A 10 -0.04 -0.28 4.55
CA TYR A 10 -1.42 0.07 4.77
C TYR A 10 -1.68 0.49 6.21
N SER A 11 -2.68 1.33 6.37
CA SER A 11 -3.24 1.72 7.67
C SER A 11 -4.70 1.35 7.72
N VAL A 12 -5.16 0.76 8.82
CA VAL A 12 -6.59 0.51 9.11
C VAL A 12 -6.98 1.33 10.33
N LYS A 13 -8.16 1.93 10.29
CA LYS A 13 -8.77 2.63 11.42
C LYS A 13 -10.23 2.24 11.57
N GLU A 14 -10.74 2.22 12.79
CA GLU A 14 -12.18 2.16 13.01
C GLU A 14 -12.82 3.51 12.62
N SER A 15 -13.99 3.44 12.02
CA SER A 15 -14.84 4.58 11.69
C SER A 15 -15.55 5.11 12.93
N GLU A 16 -16.15 6.29 12.84
CA GLU A 16 -17.06 6.82 13.88
C GLU A 16 -18.27 5.89 14.11
N LYS A 17 -18.63 5.10 13.08
CA LYS A 17 -19.60 4.01 13.20
C LYS A 17 -18.88 2.78 13.74
N ARG A 18 -19.23 2.40 14.97
CA ARG A 18 -18.71 1.19 15.63
C ARG A 18 -18.83 -0.05 14.75
N GLY A 19 -17.76 -0.82 14.69
CA GLY A 19 -17.69 -2.06 13.92
C GLY A 19 -17.50 -1.85 12.42
N ILE A 20 -17.24 -0.63 11.95
CA ILE A 20 -16.82 -0.36 10.57
C ILE A 20 -15.34 0.02 10.58
N PHE A 21 -14.54 -0.71 9.82
CA PHE A 21 -13.12 -0.43 9.65
C PHE A 21 -12.87 0.09 8.24
N ILE A 22 -12.01 1.09 8.13
CA ILE A 22 -11.60 1.71 6.87
C ILE A 22 -10.09 1.62 6.77
N GLY A 23 -9.61 1.07 5.66
CA GLY A 23 -8.19 0.96 5.36
C GLY A 23 -7.81 1.65 4.06
N ARG A 24 -6.52 1.99 3.96
CA ARG A 24 -5.91 2.58 2.75
C ARG A 24 -4.48 2.09 2.58
N ILE A 25 -4.02 2.05 1.33
CA ILE A 25 -2.59 1.99 1.00
C ILE A 25 -1.99 3.39 1.16
N ASN A 26 -0.86 3.51 1.85
CA ASN A 26 -0.27 4.79 2.21
C ASN A 26 0.47 5.45 1.03
N GLU A 27 1.14 4.65 0.21
CA GLU A 27 1.99 5.15 -0.87
C GLU A 27 1.24 5.40 -2.19
N ILE A 28 0.06 4.77 -2.37
CA ILE A 28 -0.71 4.85 -3.61
C ILE A 28 -2.13 5.35 -3.30
N PRO A 29 -2.40 6.64 -3.56
CA PRO A 29 -3.71 7.24 -3.33
C PRO A 29 -4.82 6.53 -4.11
N GLY A 30 -6.01 6.45 -3.53
CA GLY A 30 -7.19 5.89 -4.19
C GLY A 30 -7.34 4.38 -4.07
N ILE A 31 -6.45 3.69 -3.33
CA ILE A 31 -6.66 2.29 -2.93
C ILE A 31 -7.14 2.28 -1.48
N PHE A 32 -8.41 1.95 -1.30
CA PHE A 32 -9.09 1.88 0.00
C PHE A 32 -9.95 0.63 0.09
N ALA A 33 -10.30 0.25 1.32
CA ALA A 33 -11.27 -0.80 1.60
C ALA A 33 -12.05 -0.44 2.86
N GLN A 34 -13.27 -0.97 2.95
CA GLN A 34 -14.12 -0.82 4.13
C GLN A 34 -14.79 -2.16 4.41
N ALA A 35 -14.69 -2.63 5.64
CA ALA A 35 -15.28 -3.90 6.06
C ALA A 35 -15.64 -3.88 7.56
N ASN A 36 -16.20 -4.98 8.06
CA ASN A 36 -16.65 -5.06 9.44
C ASN A 36 -15.57 -5.60 10.40
N SER A 37 -14.40 -5.94 9.87
CA SER A 37 -13.21 -6.33 10.64
C SER A 37 -11.93 -5.79 10.00
N PRO A 38 -10.87 -5.55 10.79
CA PRO A 38 -9.56 -5.17 10.25
C PRO A 38 -8.96 -6.19 9.27
N GLU A 39 -9.21 -7.47 9.50
CA GLU A 39 -8.70 -8.57 8.67
C GLU A 39 -9.35 -8.56 7.29
N GLU A 40 -10.68 -8.36 7.22
CA GLU A 40 -11.38 -8.19 5.95
C GLU A 40 -10.88 -6.96 5.20
N VAL A 41 -10.66 -5.84 5.91
CA VAL A 41 -10.08 -4.63 5.30
C VAL A 41 -8.70 -4.92 4.70
N ARG A 42 -7.83 -5.65 5.41
CA ARG A 42 -6.52 -6.03 4.88
C ARG A 42 -6.66 -6.87 3.62
N ASP A 43 -7.49 -7.91 3.66
CA ASP A 43 -7.65 -8.82 2.53
C ASP A 43 -8.24 -8.10 1.30
N ASP A 44 -9.18 -7.17 1.52
CA ASP A 44 -9.71 -6.27 0.49
C ASP A 44 -8.65 -5.32 -0.05
N LEU A 45 -7.81 -4.73 0.80
CA LEU A 45 -6.71 -3.86 0.34
C LEU A 45 -5.72 -4.62 -0.54
N VAL A 46 -5.39 -5.87 -0.21
CA VAL A 46 -4.52 -6.71 -1.04
C VAL A 46 -5.18 -6.96 -2.39
N ARG A 47 -6.45 -7.39 -2.41
CA ARG A 47 -7.22 -7.61 -3.65
C ARG A 47 -7.33 -6.35 -4.51
N ASN A 48 -7.66 -5.22 -3.88
CA ASN A 48 -7.81 -3.93 -4.56
C ASN A 48 -6.46 -3.47 -5.12
N THR A 49 -5.37 -3.65 -4.39
CA THR A 49 -4.01 -3.35 -4.87
C THR A 49 -3.66 -4.14 -6.12
N HIS A 50 -3.93 -5.45 -6.14
CA HIS A 50 -3.68 -6.28 -7.31
C HIS A 50 -4.51 -5.85 -8.52
N THR A 51 -5.77 -5.49 -8.31
CA THR A 51 -6.66 -4.98 -9.36
C THR A 51 -6.16 -3.63 -9.88
N MET A 52 -5.84 -2.71 -8.97
CA MET A 52 -5.43 -1.34 -9.27
C MET A 52 -4.04 -1.26 -9.90
N ARG A 53 -3.19 -2.28 -9.76
CA ARG A 53 -1.87 -2.36 -10.41
C ARG A 53 -1.95 -2.05 -11.90
N ARG A 54 -2.94 -2.57 -12.61
CA ARG A 54 -3.10 -2.34 -14.06
C ARG A 54 -3.53 -0.91 -14.39
N TYR A 55 -4.40 -0.34 -13.57
CA TYR A 55 -4.95 1.00 -13.79
C TYR A 55 -3.97 2.12 -13.37
N LYS A 56 -3.15 1.85 -12.36
CA LYS A 56 -2.18 2.79 -11.79
C LYS A 56 -0.74 2.40 -12.08
N GLU A 57 -0.49 1.64 -13.14
CA GLU A 57 0.83 1.04 -13.46
C GLU A 57 1.99 2.04 -13.35
N LYS A 58 1.80 3.27 -13.88
CA LYS A 58 2.79 4.34 -13.80
C LYS A 58 3.15 4.75 -12.36
N GLU A 59 2.16 4.84 -11.48
CA GLU A 59 2.36 5.17 -10.06
C GLU A 59 3.14 4.05 -9.36
N PHE A 60 2.77 2.79 -9.61
CA PHE A 60 3.46 1.62 -9.06
C PHE A 60 4.93 1.55 -9.52
N LEU A 61 5.20 1.79 -10.80
CA LEU A 61 6.56 1.80 -11.34
C LEU A 61 7.39 2.96 -10.79
N ALA A 62 6.80 4.16 -10.69
CA ALA A 62 7.48 5.32 -10.11
C ALA A 62 7.86 5.07 -8.64
N LEU A 63 6.95 4.47 -7.86
CA LEU A 63 7.23 4.11 -6.48
C LEU A 63 8.32 3.03 -6.37
N LEU A 64 8.28 2.03 -7.26
CA LEU A 64 9.30 0.98 -7.29
C LEU A 64 10.68 1.57 -7.59
N ARG A 65 10.78 2.46 -8.58
CA ARG A 65 12.03 3.16 -8.91
C ARG A 65 12.54 3.97 -7.72
N LYS A 66 11.66 4.66 -7.00
CA LYS A 66 12.02 5.40 -5.79
C LYS A 66 12.60 4.48 -4.71
N GLN A 67 11.93 3.36 -4.40
CA GLN A 67 12.42 2.40 -3.40
C GLN A 67 13.73 1.74 -3.81
N LEU A 68 13.91 1.44 -5.10
CA LEU A 68 15.16 0.90 -5.62
C LEU A 68 16.29 1.93 -5.55
N ALA A 69 16.04 3.19 -5.87
CA ALA A 69 17.02 4.26 -5.77
C ALA A 69 17.47 4.51 -4.32
N GLU A 70 16.54 4.46 -3.36
CA GLU A 70 16.86 4.56 -1.93
C GLU A 70 17.70 3.38 -1.43
N ARG A 71 17.47 2.17 -2.00
CA ARG A 71 18.13 0.94 -1.55
C ARG A 71 19.45 0.64 -2.29
N TYR A 72 19.55 1.06 -3.54
CA TYR A 72 20.69 0.83 -4.43
C TYR A 72 20.99 2.16 -5.13
N ALA A 73 21.98 2.88 -4.62
CA ALA A 73 22.32 4.24 -5.06
C ALA A 73 22.67 4.39 -6.57
N GLU A 74 22.78 3.30 -7.33
CA GLU A 74 23.33 3.30 -8.70
C GLU A 74 22.55 2.52 -9.76
N LEU A 75 21.36 1.98 -9.49
CA LEU A 75 20.67 1.12 -10.47
C LEU A 75 19.20 1.47 -10.64
N VAL A 76 18.94 2.54 -11.39
CA VAL A 76 17.63 2.76 -12.01
C VAL A 76 17.81 2.65 -13.53
N SER A 77 17.83 1.41 -14.02
CA SER A 77 17.61 1.14 -15.44
C SER A 77 16.15 1.48 -15.79
N ASP A 78 15.91 2.06 -16.96
CA ASP A 78 14.56 2.35 -17.43
C ASP A 78 13.72 1.09 -17.69
N ASP A 79 14.37 -0.07 -17.86
CA ASP A 79 13.74 -1.36 -18.12
C ASP A 79 13.37 -2.09 -16.82
N ILE A 80 12.25 -1.69 -16.19
CA ILE A 80 11.62 -2.48 -15.12
C ILE A 80 10.26 -3.02 -15.58
N PRO A 81 10.22 -4.10 -16.38
CA PRO A 81 8.96 -4.64 -16.87
C PRO A 81 8.29 -5.65 -15.92
N GLN A 82 8.98 -6.18 -14.90
CA GLN A 82 8.41 -7.20 -14.01
C GLN A 82 8.85 -7.01 -12.56
N PHE A 83 7.88 -6.89 -11.65
CA PHE A 83 8.11 -6.75 -10.21
C PHE A 83 7.05 -7.49 -9.38
N HIS A 84 7.43 -7.91 -8.19
CA HIS A 84 6.53 -8.49 -7.19
C HIS A 84 5.91 -7.41 -6.30
N LEU A 85 4.67 -7.63 -5.88
CA LEU A 85 3.97 -6.77 -4.94
C LEU A 85 3.97 -7.43 -3.57
N GLU A 86 4.40 -6.69 -2.56
CA GLU A 86 4.28 -7.12 -1.17
C GLU A 86 3.63 -6.01 -0.34
N VAL A 87 2.44 -6.30 0.20
CA VAL A 87 1.67 -5.37 1.02
C VAL A 87 1.87 -5.76 2.49
N ARG A 88 2.53 -4.90 3.27
CA ARG A 88 2.86 -5.10 4.69
C ARG A 88 2.27 -3.97 5.52
N GLY A 89 1.55 -4.25 6.59
CA GLY A 89 1.01 -3.19 7.42
C GLY A 89 0.66 -3.68 8.81
N GLU A 90 0.48 -2.72 9.71
CA GLU A 90 0.06 -2.97 11.08
C GLU A 90 -1.40 -2.56 11.23
N ILE A 91 -2.19 -3.43 11.89
CA ILE A 91 -3.53 -3.06 12.36
C ILE A 91 -3.33 -2.24 13.62
N SER A 92 -3.36 -0.92 13.49
CA SER A 92 -3.31 -0.05 14.66
C SER A 92 -4.73 0.16 15.20
N ASN A 93 -5.08 -0.57 16.27
CA ASN A 93 -6.31 -0.33 17.04
C ASN A 93 -6.24 0.95 17.89
N ARG A 94 -5.14 1.70 17.80
CA ARG A 94 -5.01 3.00 18.45
C ARG A 94 -5.49 4.08 17.49
N VAL A 95 -6.57 4.74 17.90
CA VAL A 95 -6.84 6.13 17.53
C VAL A 95 -5.60 6.93 17.93
N GLN A 96 -4.62 7.05 17.03
CA GLN A 96 -3.65 8.13 17.15
C GLN A 96 -4.43 9.38 16.78
N GLU A 97 -4.91 10.07 17.81
CA GLU A 97 -5.26 11.48 17.73
C GLU A 97 -4.13 12.18 16.98
N LEU A 98 -4.38 12.50 15.72
CA LEU A 98 -3.57 13.47 15.01
C LEU A 98 -3.90 14.80 15.68
N GLU A 99 -3.11 15.17 16.69
CA GLU A 99 -2.97 16.55 17.11
C GLU A 99 -2.64 17.36 15.86
N VAL A 100 -3.60 18.20 15.47
CA VAL A 100 -3.41 19.24 14.47
C VAL A 100 -2.50 20.28 15.11
N ALA A 101 -1.26 20.35 14.67
CA ALA A 101 -0.36 21.48 14.88
C ALA A 101 -0.40 22.42 13.68
#